data_AF-A0A1Z9BYH2-F1
#
_entry.id   AF-A0A1Z9BYH2-F1
#
_cell.length_a   1.000
_cell.length_b   1.000
_cell.length_c   1.000
_cell.angle_alpha   90.00
_cell.angle_beta   90.00
_cell.angle_gamma   90.00
#
_symmetry.space_group_name_H-M   'P 1'
#
loop_
_entity.id
_entity.type
_entity.pdbx_description
1 polymer ?
#
loop_
_entity_poly.entity_id
_entity_poly.type
_entity_poly.pdbx_seq_one_letter_code
_entity_poly.pdbx_strand_id
1 'polypeptide(L)'
;MAKRRLVRIEFAIDAAGKPLSELYVVLDQREDRINNGYFAVDMNGYNPRNPNATRWVDYYPAYYHNNAGGVKLADGHAEIKKWVDSRTSVPIRKGVSIPIFVSSPKNDDILWLQQRSAPPKRSSR
;
A
#
# COMPACT_ATOMS: atom_id res chain seq x y z
N MET A 1 -43.77 -24.10 17.65
CA MET A 1 -42.29 -24.12 17.68
C MET A 1 -41.76 -22.79 17.16
N ALA A 2 -41.14 -21.98 18.02
CA ALA A 2 -40.60 -20.68 17.65
C ALA A 2 -39.18 -20.83 17.08
N LYS A 3 -38.96 -20.43 15.83
CA LYS A 3 -37.63 -20.33 15.22
C LYS A 3 -36.88 -19.18 15.88
N ARG A 4 -35.90 -19.49 16.72
CA ARG A 4 -34.92 -18.51 17.21
C ARG A 4 -34.07 -18.06 16.00
N ARG A 5 -34.30 -16.83 15.53
CA ARG A 5 -33.36 -16.15 14.63
C ARG A 5 -32.10 -15.86 15.45
N LEU A 6 -31.03 -16.58 15.16
CA LEU A 6 -29.70 -16.26 15.64
C LEU A 6 -29.35 -14.89 15.03
N VAL A 7 -29.20 -13.86 15.87
CA VAL A 7 -28.63 -12.58 15.44
C VAL A 7 -27.15 -12.85 15.21
N ARG A 8 -26.73 -12.92 13.95
CA ARG A 8 -25.31 -12.96 13.59
C ARG A 8 -24.75 -11.59 13.93
N ILE A 9 -23.88 -11.53 14.94
CA ILE A 9 -23.05 -10.35 15.18
C ILE A 9 -22.03 -10.35 14.04
N GLU A 10 -22.36 -9.70 12.92
CA GLU A 10 -21.35 -9.28 11.97
C GLU A 10 -20.64 -8.10 12.60
N PHE A 11 -19.53 -8.35 13.29
CA PHE A 11 -18.52 -7.33 13.44
C PHE A 11 -18.16 -6.92 12.01
N ALA A 12 -18.57 -5.72 11.60
CA ALA A 12 -18.12 -5.13 10.35
C ALA A 12 -16.64 -4.78 10.52
N ILE A 13 -15.78 -5.78 10.34
CA ILE A 13 -14.32 -5.62 10.26
C ILE A 13 -13.89 -5.46 8.79
N ASP A 14 -14.83 -5.26 7.87
CA ASP A 14 -14.58 -5.32 6.44
C ASP A 14 -14.00 -4.00 5.92
N ALA A 15 -12.69 -3.88 6.00
CA ALA A 15 -11.98 -3.22 4.93
C ALA A 15 -12.07 -4.11 3.66
N ALA A 16 -13.26 -4.15 3.07
CA ALA A 16 -13.61 -4.82 1.83
C ALA A 16 -13.12 -6.28 1.71
N GLY A 17 -13.23 -7.03 2.80
CA GLY A 17 -12.93 -8.46 2.86
C GLY A 17 -11.48 -8.84 3.17
N LYS A 18 -10.62 -7.89 3.54
CA LYS A 18 -9.24 -8.15 4.02
C LYS A 18 -9.16 -8.06 5.55
N PRO A 19 -8.34 -8.91 6.22
CA PRO A 19 -8.01 -8.74 7.62
C PRO A 19 -7.33 -7.38 7.88
N LEU A 20 -7.58 -6.77 9.04
CA LEU A 20 -6.93 -5.50 9.41
C LEU A 20 -5.40 -5.63 9.56
N SER A 21 -4.92 -6.83 9.86
CA SER A 21 -3.49 -7.17 9.85
C SER A 21 -2.85 -7.17 8.46
N GLU A 22 -3.63 -7.09 7.39
CA GLU A 22 -3.12 -7.01 6.02
C GLU A 22 -3.18 -5.59 5.46
N LEU A 23 -3.68 -4.60 6.20
CA LEU A 23 -3.88 -3.27 5.68
C LEU A 23 -2.93 -2.29 6.34
N TYR A 24 -2.09 -1.64 5.53
CA TYR A 24 -1.24 -0.59 6.07
C TYR A 24 -2.05 0.69 6.25
N VAL A 25 -1.70 1.43 7.30
CA VAL A 25 -2.28 2.74 7.62
C VAL A 25 -1.23 3.83 7.45
N VAL A 26 -0.02 3.59 7.97
CA VAL A 26 1.10 4.52 7.88
C VAL A 26 2.34 3.78 7.42
N LEU A 27 3.14 4.45 6.60
CA LEU A 27 4.39 3.94 6.06
C LEU A 27 5.44 5.05 6.07
N ASP A 28 6.68 4.69 6.37
CA ASP A 28 7.81 5.62 6.34
C ASP A 28 8.07 6.11 4.91
N GLN A 29 8.03 7.44 4.72
CA GLN A 29 8.24 8.07 3.43
C GLN A 29 9.63 8.73 3.37
N ARG A 30 10.26 8.70 2.20
CA ARG A 30 11.53 9.40 1.95
C ARG A 30 11.38 10.92 1.99
N GLU A 31 12.39 11.63 2.49
CA GLU A 31 12.34 13.07 2.78
C GLU A 31 12.11 13.95 1.55
N ASP A 32 12.60 13.54 0.38
CA ASP A 32 12.46 14.27 -0.89
C ASP A 32 11.08 14.11 -1.53
N ARG A 33 10.15 13.37 -0.92
CA ARG A 33 8.77 13.18 -1.42
C ARG A 33 7.67 13.50 -0.43
N ILE A 34 7.98 13.80 0.82
CA ILE A 34 6.97 14.22 1.80
C ILE A 34 6.36 15.55 1.34
N ASN A 35 5.07 15.57 1.02
CA ASN A 35 4.40 16.78 0.55
C ASN A 35 2.93 16.92 0.99
N ASN A 36 2.18 15.83 1.11
CA ASN A 36 0.72 15.88 1.30
C ASN A 36 0.23 15.23 2.61
N GLY A 37 1.12 14.71 3.45
CA GLY A 37 0.75 14.07 4.72
C GLY A 37 0.08 12.69 4.57
N TYR A 38 0.08 12.10 3.38
CA TYR A 38 -0.39 10.74 3.13
C TYR A 38 0.49 10.02 2.10
N PHE A 39 0.37 8.69 2.08
CA PHE A 39 1.05 7.82 1.11
C PHE A 39 0.02 7.14 0.20
N ALA A 40 0.01 7.49 -1.09
CA ALA A 40 -0.86 6.82 -2.06
C ALA A 40 -0.11 5.83 -2.93
N VAL A 41 -0.77 4.72 -3.21
CA VAL A 41 -0.31 3.65 -4.09
C VAL A 41 -1.21 3.67 -5.32
N ASP A 42 -0.61 3.64 -6.51
CA ASP A 42 -1.41 3.45 -7.72
C ASP A 42 -2.00 2.04 -7.73
N MET A 43 -3.32 1.93 -7.85
CA MET A 43 -4.03 0.65 -7.93
C MET A 43 -4.21 0.15 -9.38
N ASN A 44 -3.58 0.81 -10.36
CA ASN A 44 -3.57 0.36 -11.74
C ASN A 44 -3.00 -1.07 -11.86
N GLY A 45 -3.69 -1.91 -12.62
CA GLY A 45 -3.35 -3.33 -12.75
C GLY A 45 -3.53 -4.17 -11.49
N TYR A 46 -4.16 -3.67 -10.43
CA TYR A 46 -4.51 -4.51 -9.27
C TYR A 46 -5.69 -5.44 -9.59
N ASN A 47 -6.75 -4.90 -10.20
CA ASN A 47 -7.94 -5.66 -10.60
C ASN A 47 -8.55 -5.12 -11.91
N PRO A 48 -8.50 -5.86 -13.04
CA PRO A 48 -7.87 -7.18 -13.20
C PRO A 48 -6.35 -7.12 -13.00
N ARG A 49 -5.76 -8.23 -12.55
CA ARG A 49 -4.33 -8.29 -12.22
C ARG A 49 -3.48 -8.15 -13.50
N ASN A 50 -2.71 -7.06 -13.58
CA ASN A 50 -1.73 -6.77 -14.61
C ASN A 50 -0.45 -6.20 -13.99
N PRO A 51 0.52 -7.05 -13.61
CA PRO A 51 1.77 -6.61 -13.01
C PRO A 51 2.60 -5.67 -13.89
N ASN A 52 2.38 -5.63 -15.21
CA ASN A 52 3.11 -4.70 -16.09
C ASN A 52 2.64 -3.25 -15.96
N ALA A 53 1.51 -3.00 -15.30
CA ALA A 53 0.93 -1.68 -15.14
C ALA A 53 1.40 -0.94 -13.87
N THR A 54 2.24 -1.57 -13.04
CA THR A 54 2.74 -0.99 -11.80
C THR A 54 3.61 0.22 -12.07
N ARG A 55 3.37 1.31 -11.32
CA ARG A 55 4.16 2.54 -11.38
C ARG A 55 4.14 3.25 -10.04
N TRP A 56 5.19 4.01 -9.78
CA TRP A 56 5.20 4.97 -8.68
C TRP A 56 4.46 6.23 -9.11
N VAL A 57 3.64 6.81 -8.24
CA VAL A 57 3.01 8.11 -8.48
C VAL A 57 4.02 9.20 -8.12
N ASP A 58 3.84 9.83 -6.98
CA ASP A 58 4.76 10.78 -6.38
C ASP A 58 5.34 10.22 -5.06
N TYR A 59 4.70 9.20 -4.51
CA TYR A 59 5.08 8.62 -3.22
C TYR A 59 6.09 7.50 -3.40
N TYR A 60 7.15 7.54 -2.60
CA TYR A 60 8.19 6.52 -2.55
C TYR A 60 8.50 6.21 -1.08
N PRO A 61 8.70 4.95 -0.71
CA PRO A 61 8.99 4.59 0.66
C PRO A 61 10.40 5.03 1.07
N ALA A 62 10.59 5.24 2.38
CA ALA A 62 11.92 5.35 2.98
C ALA A 62 12.63 4.00 2.92
N TYR A 63 13.94 4.03 2.65
CA TYR A 63 14.78 2.83 2.56
C TYR A 63 15.99 2.87 3.49
N TYR A 64 16.03 3.82 4.43
CA TYR A 64 17.18 4.09 5.31
C TYR A 64 17.46 2.96 6.30
N HIS A 65 16.51 2.07 6.56
CA HIS A 65 16.66 0.97 7.50
C HIS A 65 17.15 -0.30 6.80
N ASN A 66 18.33 -0.25 6.17
CA ASN A 66 18.91 -1.38 5.41
C ASN A 66 18.01 -1.85 4.26
N ASN A 67 17.66 -0.92 3.38
CA ASN A 67 16.72 -1.13 2.28
C ASN A 67 15.31 -1.52 2.78
N ALA A 68 14.90 -1.02 3.95
CA ALA A 68 13.60 -1.28 4.52
C ALA A 68 12.95 0.00 5.06
N GLY A 69 11.64 -0.06 5.23
CA GLY A 69 10.82 0.97 5.88
C GLY A 69 9.86 0.34 6.89
N GLY A 70 9.50 1.11 7.91
CA GLY A 70 8.46 0.76 8.87
C GLY A 70 7.06 0.89 8.26
N VAL A 71 6.20 -0.08 8.58
CA VAL A 71 4.80 -0.11 8.15
C VAL A 71 3.93 -0.40 9.36
N LYS A 72 2.93 0.45 9.61
CA LYS A 72 1.93 0.24 10.65
C LYS A 72 0.65 -0.30 10.02
N LEU A 73 0.13 -1.37 10.60
CA LEU A 73 -1.07 -2.07 10.14
C LEU A 73 -2.31 -1.60 10.89
N ALA A 74 -3.48 -1.84 10.31
CA ALA A 74 -4.76 -1.37 10.83
C ALA A 74 -5.19 -2.09 12.12
N ASP A 75 -4.59 -3.23 12.44
CA ASP A 75 -4.79 -3.93 13.70
C ASP A 75 -3.86 -3.44 14.84
N GLY A 76 -2.99 -2.47 14.55
CA GLY A 76 -2.05 -1.87 15.50
C GLY A 76 -0.64 -2.47 15.49
N HIS A 77 -0.40 -3.57 14.77
CA HIS A 77 0.94 -4.13 14.63
C HIS A 77 1.84 -3.29 13.72
N ALA A 78 3.14 -3.55 13.83
CA ALA A 78 4.15 -2.89 13.03
C ALA A 78 5.05 -3.94 12.39
N GLU A 79 5.34 -3.76 11.11
CA GLU A 79 6.25 -4.59 10.33
C GLU A 79 7.41 -3.75 9.81
N ILE A 80 8.58 -4.36 9.66
CA ILE A 80 9.69 -3.78 8.89
C ILE A 80 9.65 -4.44 7.52
N LYS A 81 9.26 -3.68 6.49
CA LYS A 81 9.22 -4.18 5.11
C LYS A 81 10.54 -3.88 4.43
N LYS A 82 11.30 -4.94 4.13
CA LYS A 82 12.47 -4.86 3.25
C LYS A 82 12.04 -4.73 1.80
N TRP A 83 12.46 -3.66 1.14
CA TRP A 83 12.28 -3.43 -0.30
C TRP A 83 13.17 -4.38 -1.08
N VAL A 84 12.61 -5.02 -2.11
CA VAL A 84 13.33 -6.04 -2.91
C VAL A 84 13.67 -5.53 -4.30
N ASP A 85 12.91 -4.57 -4.81
CA ASP A 85 13.13 -3.99 -6.12
C ASP A 85 14.09 -2.80 -6.01
N SER A 86 15.19 -2.82 -6.77
CA SER A 86 16.17 -1.72 -6.76
C SER A 86 15.58 -0.39 -7.23
N ARG A 87 14.47 -0.42 -7.97
CA ARG A 87 13.73 0.77 -8.43
C ARG A 87 12.88 1.40 -7.33
N THR A 88 12.72 0.74 -6.18
CA THR A 88 12.05 1.27 -5.00
C THR A 88 12.98 2.18 -4.19
N SER A 89 14.27 1.83 -4.14
CA SER A 89 15.28 2.48 -3.32
C SER A 89 16.25 3.33 -4.12
N VAL A 90 15.69 4.19 -4.97
CA VAL A 90 16.49 5.11 -5.81
C VAL A 90 17.24 6.11 -4.91
N PRO A 91 18.56 6.32 -5.10
CA PRO A 91 19.35 7.24 -4.28
C PRO A 91 18.77 8.65 -4.23
N ILE A 92 18.81 9.28 -3.05
CA ILE A 92 18.38 10.68 -2.86
C ILE A 92 19.52 11.59 -3.26
N ARG A 93 19.22 12.59 -4.08
CA ARG A 93 20.18 13.61 -4.53
C ARG A 93 19.59 14.97 -4.28
N LYS A 94 20.27 15.75 -3.43
CA LYS A 94 19.84 17.13 -3.10
C LYS A 94 19.72 17.96 -4.37
N GLY A 95 18.57 18.63 -4.54
CA GLY A 95 18.29 19.48 -5.70
C GLY A 95 17.89 18.73 -6.98
N VAL A 96 17.78 17.39 -6.94
CA VAL A 96 17.29 16.59 -8.07
C VAL A 96 15.88 16.12 -7.75
N SER A 97 14.92 16.52 -8.60
CA SER A 97 13.56 15.98 -8.54
C SER A 97 13.49 14.65 -9.28
N ILE A 98 12.86 13.65 -8.67
CA ILE A 98 12.50 12.41 -9.36
C ILE A 98 11.17 12.61 -10.11
N PRO A 99 11.02 12.06 -11.34
CA PRO A 99 9.78 12.21 -12.08
C PRO A 99 8.57 11.66 -11.31
N ILE A 100 7.40 12.21 -11.58
CA ILE A 100 6.12 11.64 -11.12
C ILE A 100 5.64 10.59 -12.14
N PHE A 101 4.82 9.64 -11.70
CA PHE A 101 4.26 8.58 -12.55
C PHE A 101 5.34 7.71 -13.23
N VAL A 102 6.37 7.31 -12.47
CA VAL A 102 7.48 6.49 -12.96
C VAL A 102 7.03 5.05 -13.15
N SER A 103 7.01 4.61 -14.41
CA SER A 103 6.74 3.21 -14.76
C SER A 103 7.73 2.28 -14.07
N SER A 104 7.21 1.27 -13.37
CA SER A 104 8.01 0.28 -12.67
C SER A 104 7.34 -1.08 -12.84
N PRO A 105 7.32 -1.63 -14.07
CA PRO A 105 6.58 -2.85 -14.38
C PRO A 105 7.12 -4.02 -13.58
N LYS A 106 6.22 -4.87 -13.06
CA LYS A 106 6.51 -6.05 -12.24
C LYS A 106 7.33 -5.73 -10.99
N ASN A 107 7.05 -4.59 -10.36
CA ASN A 107 7.70 -4.22 -9.11
C ASN A 107 6.97 -4.87 -7.93
N ASP A 108 7.63 -5.83 -7.29
CA ASP A 108 7.07 -6.61 -6.18
C ASP A 108 6.75 -5.76 -4.96
N ASP A 109 7.46 -4.64 -4.75
CA ASP A 109 7.18 -3.72 -3.65
C ASP A 109 5.88 -2.95 -3.89
N ILE A 110 5.63 -2.52 -5.14
CA ILE A 110 4.35 -1.89 -5.51
C ILE A 110 3.21 -2.90 -5.39
N LEU A 111 3.40 -4.13 -5.85
CA LEU A 111 2.40 -5.19 -5.72
C LEU A 111 2.07 -5.51 -4.26
N TRP A 112 3.10 -5.54 -3.40
CA TRP A 112 2.93 -5.72 -1.96
C TRP A 112 2.10 -4.59 -1.35
N LEU A 113 2.40 -3.34 -1.72
CA LEU A 113 1.65 -2.18 -1.28
C LEU A 113 0.20 -2.21 -1.78
N GLN A 114 -0.03 -2.48 -3.07
CA GLN A 114 -1.38 -2.60 -3.64
C GLN A 114 -2.21 -3.67 -2.91
N GLN A 115 -1.61 -4.81 -2.58
CA GLN A 115 -2.27 -5.88 -1.84
C GLN A 115 -2.67 -5.45 -0.43
N ARG A 116 -1.92 -4.52 0.18
CA ARG A 116 -2.15 -4.02 1.54
C ARG A 116 -2.83 -2.65 1.59
N SER A 117 -3.22 -2.11 0.44
CA SER A 117 -4.11 -0.96 0.34
C SER A 117 -5.56 -1.41 0.44
N ALA A 118 -6.42 -0.50 0.93
CA ALA A 118 -7.85 -0.69 0.81
C ALA A 118 -8.22 -0.84 -0.68
N PRO A 119 -9.01 -1.84 -1.07
CA PRO A 119 -9.39 -2.00 -2.45
C PRO A 119 -10.27 -0.82 -2.89
N PRO A 120 -10.26 -0.48 -4.18
CA PRO A 120 -11.10 0.60 -4.70
C PRO A 120 -12.57 0.32 -4.39
N LYS A 121 -13.30 1.38 -4.01
CA LYS A 121 -14.73 1.32 -3.74
C LYS A 121 -15.42 0.65 -4.93
N ARG A 122 -16.19 -0.41 -4.68
CA ARG A 122 -17.03 -1.04 -5.72
C ARG A 122 -17.90 0.06 -6.34
N SER A 123 -17.85 0.19 -7.65
CA SER A 123 -18.82 1.03 -8.38
C SER A 123 -20.20 0.52 -8.02
N SER A 124 -21.02 1.40 -7.42
CA SER A 124 -22.45 1.16 -7.28
C SER A 124 -23.01 1.12 -8.70
N ARG A 125 -23.40 -0.08 -9.14
CA ARG A 125 -24.29 -0.23 -10.29
C ARG A 125 -25.71 0.08 -9.85
#